data_AF-A0A660T3K4-F1
#
_entry.id   AF-A0A660T3K4-F1
#
_cell.length_a   1.000
_cell.length_b   1.000
_cell.length_c   1.000
_cell.angle_alpha   90.00
_cell.angle_beta   90.00
_cell.angle_gamma   90.00
#
_symmetry.space_group_name_H-M   'P 1'
#
loop_
_entity.id
_entity.type
_entity.pdbx_description
1 polymer ?
#
loop_
_entity_poly.entity_id
_entity_poly.type
_entity_poly.pdbx_seq_one_letter_code
_entity_poly.pdbx_strand_id
1 'polypeptide(L)'
;MKKEEIIKSYDSAIMKRILSFTKPYKFQVIIAVIALFFATAAELMMPVIMQKTIDEKILVTYSRVENTKINNEILGEIDKKKTIIELPDYVYFTDKSLGFPADYYITGLTDNIKLRELILEKENIIKVSDKYIIIRIEDLNKLTLKERRIIRNSDIDSVKTRGLIYLGLLIGGLLFTFLQVYLMAYTGQKVMEDIRLKLYNHTIRQSLNFLGKTPIGGLVTKITNDVETINEFFTSVATSVLKDFSLVAGVLITLFYLDS
;
A
#
# COMPACT_ATOMS: atom_id res chain seq x y z
N MET A 1 -6.16 -47.48 3.15
CA MET A 1 -5.78 -46.05 3.06
C MET A 1 -6.52 -45.32 4.19
N LYS A 2 -5.88 -45.09 5.34
CA LYS A 2 -6.48 -44.41 6.51
C LYS A 2 -6.40 -42.90 6.26
N LYS A 3 -7.52 -42.27 5.92
CA LYS A 3 -7.64 -40.81 5.83
C LYS A 3 -8.03 -40.24 7.20
N GLU A 4 -7.24 -39.26 7.61
CA GLU A 4 -7.66 -38.03 8.29
C GLU A 4 -8.47 -38.17 9.58
N GLU A 5 -7.74 -38.38 10.67
CA GLU A 5 -8.19 -38.06 12.03
C GLU A 5 -7.18 -37.15 12.74
N ILE A 6 -6.60 -36.17 12.02
CA ILE A 6 -5.66 -35.18 12.56
C ILE A 6 -6.28 -33.77 12.51
N ILE A 7 -7.50 -33.59 13.04
CA ILE A 7 -8.04 -32.24 13.32
C ILE A 7 -8.77 -32.26 14.67
N LYS A 8 -8.13 -32.83 15.69
CA LYS A 8 -8.60 -32.69 17.06
C LYS A 8 -7.42 -32.70 18.03
N SER A 9 -6.76 -31.55 18.17
CA SER A 9 -6.29 -31.01 19.45
C SER A 9 -5.39 -29.80 19.22
N TYR A 10 -5.94 -28.72 18.66
CA TYR A 10 -5.43 -27.40 19.05
C TYR A 10 -6.14 -27.08 20.36
N ASP A 11 -5.57 -27.55 21.47
CA ASP A 11 -6.16 -27.30 22.76
C ASP A 11 -6.04 -25.79 23.05
N SER A 12 -7.16 -25.08 22.94
CA SER A 12 -7.23 -23.64 23.21
C SER A 12 -6.68 -23.29 24.60
N ALA A 13 -6.70 -24.23 25.56
CA ALA A 13 -6.08 -24.07 26.86
C ALA A 13 -4.55 -24.03 26.78
N ILE A 14 -3.92 -24.86 25.94
CA ILE A 14 -2.47 -24.84 25.69
C ILE A 14 -2.08 -23.53 25.01
N MET A 15 -2.84 -23.11 24.00
CA MET A 15 -2.59 -21.84 23.30
C MET A 15 -2.70 -20.64 24.25
N LYS A 16 -3.76 -20.59 25.07
CA LYS A 16 -3.95 -19.56 26.09
C LYS A 16 -2.82 -19.56 27.12
N ARG A 17 -2.28 -20.74 27.45
CA ARG A 17 -1.13 -20.88 28.35
C ARG A 17 0.17 -20.37 27.69
N ILE A 18 0.42 -20.68 26.43
CA ILE A 18 1.57 -20.14 25.67
C ILE A 18 1.46 -18.61 25.57
N LEU A 19 0.29 -18.09 25.20
CA LEU A 19 0.01 -16.65 25.17
C LEU A 19 0.13 -15.99 26.55
N SER A 20 -0.08 -16.72 27.64
CA SER A 20 0.13 -16.14 28.98
C SER A 20 1.59 -15.81 29.26
N PHE A 21 2.55 -16.47 28.59
CA PHE A 21 3.98 -16.14 28.71
C PHE A 21 4.35 -14.84 27.98
N THR A 22 3.51 -14.31 27.09
CA THR A 22 3.74 -13.00 26.45
C THR A 22 3.28 -11.83 27.29
N LYS A 23 2.48 -12.09 28.35
CA LYS A 23 1.95 -11.06 29.26
C LYS A 23 3.00 -10.05 29.77
N PRO A 24 4.22 -10.44 30.19
CA PRO A 24 5.28 -9.48 30.56
C PRO A 24 5.72 -8.58 29.38
N TYR A 25 5.58 -9.06 28.15
CA TYR A 25 6.00 -8.39 26.91
C TYR A 25 4.85 -7.75 26.13
N LYS A 26 3.66 -7.63 26.75
CA LYS A 26 2.44 -7.13 26.09
C LYS A 26 2.62 -5.78 25.38
N PHE A 27 3.44 -4.89 25.93
CA PHE A 27 3.68 -3.57 25.33
C PHE A 27 4.43 -3.68 24.00
N GLN A 28 5.42 -4.57 23.90
CA GLN A 28 6.15 -4.82 22.65
C GLN A 28 5.23 -5.40 21.59
N VAL A 29 4.39 -6.37 21.97
CA VAL A 29 3.37 -6.96 21.08
C VAL A 29 2.36 -5.91 20.62
N ILE A 30 1.86 -5.05 21.51
CA ILE A 30 0.92 -3.98 21.13
C ILE A 30 1.57 -3.00 20.15
N ILE A 31 2.81 -2.57 20.40
CA ILE A 31 3.54 -1.69 19.49
C ILE A 31 3.76 -2.39 18.14
N ALA A 32 4.11 -3.68 18.13
CA ALA A 32 4.27 -4.46 16.90
C ALA A 32 2.97 -4.55 16.09
N VAL A 33 1.84 -4.77 16.76
CA VAL A 33 0.52 -4.81 16.12
C VAL A 33 0.13 -3.43 15.58
N ILE A 34 0.38 -2.35 16.31
CA ILE A 34 0.13 -0.99 15.80
C ILE A 34 1.02 -0.71 14.58
N ALA A 35 2.31 -1.03 14.66
CA ALA A 35 3.24 -0.89 13.55
C ALA A 35 2.79 -1.72 12.33
N LEU A 36 2.23 -2.91 12.54
CA LEU A 36 1.65 -3.71 11.48
C LEU A 36 0.54 -2.98 10.73
N PHE A 37 -0.42 -2.39 11.45
CA PHE A 37 -1.52 -1.66 10.82
C PHE A 37 -1.01 -0.47 10.00
N PHE A 38 0.00 0.26 10.49
CA PHE A 38 0.64 1.33 9.72
C PHE A 38 1.38 0.82 8.49
N ALA A 39 2.10 -0.30 8.61
CA ALA A 39 2.78 -0.94 7.49
C ALA A 39 1.77 -1.36 6.41
N THR A 40 0.68 -2.03 6.81
CA THR A 40 -0.39 -2.44 5.89
C THR A 40 -1.07 -1.25 5.23
N ALA A 41 -1.37 -0.19 5.99
CA ALA A 41 -1.94 1.03 5.41
C ALA A 41 -1.00 1.63 4.35
N ALA A 42 0.31 1.68 4.60
CA ALA A 42 1.29 2.13 3.62
C ALA A 42 1.32 1.23 2.37
N GLU A 43 1.31 -0.10 2.54
CA GLU A 43 1.24 -1.07 1.44
C GLU A 43 -0.01 -0.87 0.57
N LEU A 44 -1.17 -0.56 1.17
CA LEU A 44 -2.44 -0.34 0.46
C LEU A 44 -2.55 1.05 -0.20
N MET A 45 -1.93 2.08 0.39
CA MET A 45 -1.93 3.43 -0.19
C MET A 45 -1.04 3.54 -1.44
N MET A 46 0.01 2.72 -1.55
CA MET A 46 0.93 2.72 -2.69
C MET A 46 0.25 2.56 -4.05
N PRO A 47 -0.55 1.50 -4.32
CA PRO A 47 -1.20 1.32 -5.62
C PRO A 47 -2.17 2.46 -5.93
N VAL A 48 -2.90 2.99 -4.93
CA VAL A 48 -3.84 4.10 -5.10
C VAL A 48 -3.12 5.38 -5.52
N ILE A 49 -2.00 5.71 -4.88
CA ILE A 49 -1.19 6.88 -5.23
C ILE A 49 -0.57 6.72 -6.61
N MET A 50 -0.07 5.52 -6.93
CA MET A 50 0.51 5.23 -8.24
C MET A 50 -0.53 5.39 -9.35
N GLN A 51 -1.71 4.79 -9.19
CA GLN A 51 -2.83 4.93 -10.12
C GLN A 51 -3.21 6.40 -10.32
N LYS A 52 -3.51 7.13 -9.24
CA LYS A 52 -3.87 8.56 -9.33
C LYS A 52 -2.76 9.39 -9.98
N THR A 53 -1.50 9.06 -9.75
CA THR A 53 -0.37 9.78 -10.36
C THR A 53 -0.25 9.51 -11.86
N ILE A 54 -0.45 8.26 -12.29
CA ILE A 54 -0.45 7.90 -13.70
C ILE A 54 -1.60 8.60 -14.43
N ASP A 55 -2.82 8.47 -13.91
CA ASP A 55 -4.04 8.94 -14.59
C ASP A 55 -4.13 10.47 -14.66
N GLU A 56 -3.76 11.16 -13.58
CA GLU A 56 -3.98 12.61 -13.47
C GLU A 56 -2.78 13.45 -13.87
N LYS A 57 -1.58 12.86 -14.01
CA LYS A 57 -0.34 13.63 -14.21
C LYS A 57 0.60 13.09 -15.29
N ILE A 58 0.64 11.78 -15.53
CA ILE A 58 1.54 11.20 -16.54
C ILE A 58 0.82 11.03 -17.89
N LEU A 59 -0.38 10.45 -17.88
CA LEU A 59 -1.17 10.09 -19.07
C LEU A 59 -2.42 10.96 -19.23
N VAL A 60 -2.31 12.26 -18.90
CA VAL A 60 -3.41 13.22 -19.11
C VAL A 60 -3.63 13.40 -20.61
N THR A 61 -4.72 12.81 -21.10
CA THR A 61 -5.16 12.89 -22.49
C THR A 61 -6.65 13.19 -22.48
N TYR A 62 -7.04 14.19 -23.25
CA TYR A 62 -8.41 14.65 -23.37
C TYR A 62 -8.95 14.25 -24.75
N SER A 63 -10.12 13.66 -24.73
CA SER A 63 -10.97 13.49 -25.90
C SER A 63 -11.82 14.75 -26.07
N ARG A 64 -12.23 15.07 -27.31
CA ARG A 64 -13.09 16.23 -27.60
C ARG A 64 -14.38 15.80 -28.28
N VAL A 65 -15.47 16.47 -27.95
CA VAL A 65 -16.76 16.35 -28.64
C VAL A 65 -17.30 17.75 -28.93
N GLU A 66 -17.89 17.94 -30.11
CA GLU A 66 -18.56 19.20 -30.47
C GLU A 66 -19.77 19.42 -29.59
N ASN A 67 -19.93 20.63 -29.06
CA ASN A 67 -21.01 20.98 -28.14
C ASN A 67 -22.41 20.71 -28.75
N THR A 68 -22.52 20.82 -30.08
CA THR A 68 -23.76 20.57 -30.85
C THR A 68 -24.18 19.10 -30.95
N LYS A 69 -23.29 18.15 -30.65
CA LYS A 69 -23.56 16.70 -30.71
C LYS A 69 -23.79 16.06 -29.34
N ILE A 70 -23.79 16.85 -28.27
CA ILE A 70 -23.95 16.37 -26.91
C ILE A 70 -25.45 16.31 -26.58
N ASN A 71 -26.01 15.10 -26.58
CA ASN A 71 -27.33 14.85 -26.00
C ASN A 71 -27.24 14.69 -24.47
N ASN A 72 -28.35 14.91 -23.75
CA ASN A 72 -28.43 14.79 -22.29
C ASN A 72 -27.97 13.42 -21.75
N GLU A 73 -28.05 12.35 -22.56
CA GLU A 73 -27.52 11.02 -22.21
C GLU A 73 -25.99 10.98 -22.16
N ILE A 74 -25.32 11.59 -23.15
CA ILE A 74 -23.85 11.67 -23.22
C ILE A 74 -23.32 12.61 -22.13
N LEU A 75 -24.00 13.72 -21.88
CA LEU A 75 -23.65 14.65 -20.81
C LEU A 75 -23.76 13.97 -19.42
N GLY A 76 -24.79 13.14 -19.20
CA GLY A 76 -24.99 12.40 -17.95
C GLY A 76 -23.98 11.26 -17.70
N GLU A 77 -23.35 10.73 -18.75
CA GLU A 77 -22.23 9.78 -18.62
C GLU A 77 -20.89 10.47 -18.38
N ILE A 78 -20.65 11.63 -19.02
CA ILE A 78 -19.42 12.42 -18.86
C ILE A 78 -19.35 13.06 -17.46
N ASP A 79 -20.47 13.56 -16.93
CA ASP A 79 -20.55 14.27 -15.64
C ASP A 79 -20.27 13.35 -14.43
N LYS A 80 -20.49 12.04 -14.57
CA LYS A 80 -20.31 11.09 -13.47
C LYS A 80 -18.84 10.73 -13.17
N LYS A 81 -17.86 11.03 -14.05
CA LYS A 81 -16.55 10.35 -13.98
C LYS A 81 -15.22 11.12 -14.09
N LYS A 82 -15.18 12.45 -14.30
CA LYS A 82 -14.06 13.40 -13.96
C LYS A 82 -13.97 14.58 -14.96
N THR A 83 -13.38 15.67 -14.45
CA THR A 83 -12.87 16.92 -15.09
C THR A 83 -13.31 17.18 -16.53
N ILE A 84 -14.48 17.80 -16.66
CA ILE A 84 -14.96 18.37 -17.92
C ILE A 84 -14.36 19.77 -18.08
N ILE A 85 -13.82 20.06 -19.26
CA ILE A 85 -13.45 21.42 -19.64
C ILE A 85 -14.37 21.82 -20.79
N GLU A 86 -15.34 22.67 -20.49
CA GLU A 86 -16.27 23.23 -21.46
C GLU A 86 -15.64 24.45 -22.13
N LEU A 87 -15.52 24.41 -23.45
CA LEU A 87 -15.18 25.54 -24.30
C LEU A 87 -16.35 25.84 -25.26
N PRO A 88 -16.42 27.06 -25.84
CA PRO A 88 -17.58 27.48 -26.63
C PRO A 88 -18.02 26.48 -27.72
N ASP A 89 -17.06 25.87 -28.41
CA ASP A 89 -17.32 24.96 -29.53
C ASP A 89 -17.18 23.47 -29.18
N TYR A 90 -16.41 23.13 -28.14
CA TYR A 90 -16.03 21.76 -27.79
C TYR A 90 -16.02 21.50 -26.29
N VAL A 91 -16.43 20.30 -25.90
CA VAL A 91 -16.27 19.77 -24.55
C VAL A 91 -15.12 18.78 -24.55
N TYR A 92 -14.20 18.96 -23.60
CA TYR A 92 -13.05 18.08 -23.39
C TYR A 92 -13.22 17.26 -22.12
N PHE A 93 -12.97 15.96 -22.22
CA PHE A 93 -13.10 15.01 -21.11
C PHE A 93 -11.97 13.97 -21.16
N THR A 94 -11.66 13.39 -20.00
CA THR A 94 -10.58 12.41 -19.85
C THR A 94 -11.05 10.95 -19.96
N ASP A 95 -12.36 10.73 -20.05
CA ASP A 95 -12.95 9.39 -20.13
C ASP A 95 -12.73 8.75 -21.50
N LYS A 96 -11.96 7.65 -21.52
CA LYS A 96 -11.61 6.89 -22.72
C LYS A 96 -12.68 5.85 -23.09
N SER A 97 -13.64 5.56 -22.20
CA SER A 97 -14.67 4.55 -22.42
C SER A 97 -15.68 4.92 -23.50
N LEU A 98 -15.80 6.21 -23.80
CA LEU A 98 -16.72 6.76 -24.79
C LEU A 98 -16.25 6.58 -26.25
N GLY A 99 -15.10 5.92 -26.48
CA GLY A 99 -14.62 5.58 -27.84
C GLY A 99 -14.09 6.76 -28.67
N PHE A 100 -14.02 7.97 -28.09
CA PHE A 100 -13.43 9.13 -28.74
C PHE A 100 -11.89 9.11 -28.65
N PRO A 101 -11.17 9.55 -29.70
CA PRO A 101 -9.72 9.55 -29.71
C PRO A 101 -9.16 10.61 -28.73
N ALA A 102 -8.28 10.17 -27.83
CA ALA A 102 -7.73 10.96 -26.73
C ALA A 102 -6.44 11.68 -27.15
N ASP A 103 -6.57 12.61 -28.10
CA ASP A 103 -5.43 13.19 -28.82
C ASP A 103 -5.00 14.56 -28.29
N TYR A 104 -5.61 15.08 -27.23
CA TYR A 104 -5.33 16.43 -26.74
C TYR A 104 -4.67 16.42 -25.37
N TYR A 105 -3.69 17.30 -25.18
CA TYR A 105 -3.14 17.65 -23.89
C TYR A 105 -3.68 19.03 -23.50
N ILE A 106 -4.25 19.11 -22.30
CA ILE A 106 -4.78 20.37 -21.75
C ILE A 106 -4.14 20.62 -20.39
N THR A 107 -3.62 21.83 -20.22
CA THR A 107 -3.03 22.29 -18.96
C THR A 107 -3.49 23.70 -18.62
N GLY A 108 -3.50 24.03 -17.34
CA GLY A 108 -3.86 25.38 -16.88
C GLY A 108 -2.83 26.41 -17.34
N LEU A 109 -3.30 27.59 -17.74
CA LEU A 109 -2.44 28.71 -18.11
C LEU A 109 -1.62 29.13 -16.88
N THR A 110 -0.33 28.81 -16.91
CA THR A 110 0.60 29.18 -15.82
C THR A 110 1.28 30.49 -16.18
N ASP A 111 1.37 31.43 -15.25
CA ASP A 111 2.06 32.72 -15.42
C ASP A 111 3.58 32.54 -15.51
N ASN A 112 4.04 32.07 -16.67
CA ASN A 112 5.45 31.92 -16.97
C ASN A 112 5.75 32.69 -18.26
N ILE A 113 6.68 33.65 -18.19
CA ILE A 113 7.10 34.49 -19.32
C ILE A 113 7.51 33.62 -20.51
N LYS A 114 8.23 32.52 -20.25
CA LYS A 114 8.68 31.58 -21.30
C LYS A 114 7.54 30.80 -21.95
N LEU A 115 6.47 30.55 -21.20
CA LEU A 115 5.27 29.88 -21.73
C LEU A 115 4.49 30.84 -22.63
N ARG A 116 4.40 32.13 -22.24
CA ARG A 116 3.78 33.18 -23.06
C ARG A 116 4.55 33.42 -24.36
N GLU A 117 5.88 33.49 -24.31
CA GLU A 117 6.73 33.57 -25.51
C GLU A 117 6.51 32.39 -26.45
N LEU A 118 6.44 31.16 -25.92
CA LEU A 118 6.23 29.95 -26.71
C LEU A 118 4.84 29.89 -27.35
N ILE A 119 3.82 30.37 -26.64
CA ILE A 119 2.45 30.51 -27.17
C ILE A 119 2.45 31.46 -28.38
N LEU A 120 3.12 32.61 -28.25
CA LEU A 120 3.20 33.62 -29.32
C LEU A 120 4.02 33.14 -30.52
N GLU A 121 5.07 32.35 -30.31
CA GLU A 121 5.89 31.81 -31.40
C GLU A 121 5.19 30.67 -32.18
N LYS A 122 4.31 29.91 -31.52
CA LYS A 122 3.67 28.69 -32.07
C LYS A 122 2.14 28.75 -32.04
N GLU A 123 1.57 29.91 -32.37
CA GLU A 123 0.12 30.16 -32.36
C GLU A 123 -0.69 29.18 -33.22
N ASN A 124 -0.09 28.63 -34.28
CA ASN A 124 -0.76 27.65 -35.16
C ASN A 124 -0.89 26.24 -34.54
N ILE A 125 -0.14 25.95 -33.48
CA ILE A 125 -0.07 24.63 -32.83
C ILE A 125 -0.72 24.66 -31.44
N ILE A 126 -0.54 25.78 -30.74
CA ILE A 126 -0.97 25.95 -29.36
C ILE A 126 -2.25 26.78 -29.34
N LYS A 127 -3.38 26.16 -29.03
CA LYS A 127 -4.64 26.89 -28.83
C LYS A 127 -4.74 27.33 -27.39
N VAL A 128 -5.05 28.60 -27.16
CA VAL A 128 -5.19 29.16 -25.83
C VAL A 128 -6.63 29.60 -25.61
N SER A 129 -7.15 29.25 -24.44
CA SER A 129 -8.40 29.75 -23.87
C SER A 129 -8.09 30.52 -22.59
N ASP A 130 -9.06 31.27 -22.06
CA ASP A 130 -8.88 32.18 -20.91
C ASP A 130 -8.16 31.56 -19.71
N LYS A 131 -8.28 30.23 -19.53
CA LYS A 131 -7.67 29.49 -18.41
C LYS A 131 -6.82 28.29 -18.83
N TYR A 132 -6.84 27.88 -20.09
CA TYR A 132 -6.27 26.60 -20.52
C TYR A 132 -5.46 26.71 -21.81
N ILE A 133 -4.41 25.91 -21.88
CA ILE A 133 -3.63 25.66 -23.09
C ILE A 133 -4.03 24.30 -23.63
N ILE A 134 -4.38 24.23 -24.91
CA ILE A 134 -4.83 23.03 -25.60
C ILE A 134 -3.87 22.75 -26.76
N ILE A 135 -3.27 21.55 -26.75
CA ILE A 135 -2.28 21.14 -27.75
C ILE A 135 -2.60 19.71 -28.18
N ARG A 136 -2.55 19.41 -29.49
CA ARG A 136 -2.65 18.03 -29.96
C ARG A 136 -1.38 17.26 -29.60
N ILE A 137 -1.50 15.99 -29.21
CA ILE A 137 -0.37 15.17 -28.78
C ILE A 137 0.67 15.00 -29.88
N GLU A 138 0.22 14.89 -31.13
CA GLU A 138 1.08 14.84 -32.32
C GLU A 138 1.95 16.09 -32.44
N ASP A 139 1.37 17.26 -32.17
CA ASP A 139 2.10 18.52 -32.27
C ASP A 139 2.96 18.79 -31.04
N LEU A 140 2.51 18.35 -29.85
CA LEU A 140 3.34 18.34 -28.65
C LEU A 140 4.60 17.50 -28.86
N ASN A 141 4.50 16.37 -29.56
CA ASN A 141 5.63 15.48 -29.84
C ASN A 141 6.62 16.04 -30.87
N LYS A 142 6.21 17.01 -31.70
CA LYS A 142 7.10 17.73 -32.62
C LYS A 142 7.96 18.79 -31.91
N LEU A 143 7.55 19.22 -30.71
CA LEU A 143 8.30 20.20 -29.92
C LEU A 143 9.57 19.59 -29.31
N THR A 144 10.60 20.42 -29.17
CA THR A 144 11.86 20.04 -28.51
C THR A 144 11.63 19.68 -27.04
N LEU A 145 12.57 18.94 -26.45
CA LEU A 145 12.50 18.53 -25.04
C LEU A 145 12.39 19.71 -24.07
N LYS A 146 13.02 20.86 -24.40
CA LYS A 146 12.97 22.07 -23.57
C LYS A 146 11.59 22.72 -23.60
N GLU A 147 10.98 22.82 -24.78
CA GLU A 147 9.64 23.41 -24.97
C GLU A 147 8.56 22.56 -24.30
N ARG A 148 8.59 21.23 -24.49
CA ARG A 148 7.68 20.30 -23.79
C ARG A 148 7.77 20.41 -22.28
N ARG A 149 8.97 20.61 -21.74
CA ARG A 149 9.18 20.75 -20.29
C ARG A 149 8.57 22.04 -19.74
N ILE A 150 8.62 23.13 -20.51
CA ILE A 150 7.99 24.41 -20.12
C ILE A 150 6.48 24.25 -20.05
N ILE A 151 5.88 23.61 -21.07
CA ILE A 151 4.44 23.34 -21.12
C ILE A 151 4.00 22.40 -19.98
N ARG A 152 4.77 21.32 -19.74
CA ARG A 152 4.44 20.30 -18.72
C ARG A 152 4.99 20.62 -17.32
N ASN A 153 5.48 21.82 -17.05
CA ASN A 153 6.18 22.09 -15.79
C ASN A 153 5.30 21.83 -14.56
N SER A 154 4.03 22.25 -14.61
CA SER A 154 3.05 22.03 -13.53
C SER A 154 2.80 20.54 -13.24
N ASP A 155 2.73 19.71 -14.29
CA ASP A 155 2.59 18.26 -14.13
C ASP A 155 3.85 17.65 -13.55
N ILE A 156 5.02 18.06 -14.03
CA ILE A 156 6.32 17.57 -13.54
C ILE A 156 6.48 17.87 -12.05
N ASP A 157 6.14 19.07 -11.61
CA ASP A 157 6.25 19.44 -10.19
C ASP A 157 5.23 18.68 -9.33
N SER A 158 4.00 18.48 -9.83
CA SER A 158 3.01 17.63 -9.18
C SER A 158 3.47 16.17 -9.06
N VAL A 159 4.09 15.62 -10.12
CA VAL A 159 4.65 14.25 -10.14
C VAL A 159 5.79 14.13 -9.15
N LYS A 160 6.70 15.12 -9.06
CA LYS A 160 7.77 15.10 -8.05
C LYS A 160 7.20 15.07 -6.64
N THR A 161 6.22 15.92 -6.33
CA THR A 161 5.62 15.95 -4.99
C THR A 161 4.94 14.62 -4.65
N ARG A 162 4.14 14.06 -5.58
CA ARG A 162 3.53 12.73 -5.38
C ARG A 162 4.59 11.62 -5.28
N GLY A 163 5.67 11.71 -6.06
CA GLY A 163 6.81 10.81 -5.98
C GLY A 163 7.54 10.87 -4.63
N LEU A 164 7.70 12.06 -4.06
CA LEU A 164 8.27 12.23 -2.71
C LEU A 164 7.36 11.63 -1.63
N ILE A 165 6.04 11.84 -1.74
CA ILE A 165 5.07 11.20 -0.83
C ILE A 165 5.15 9.67 -0.94
N TYR A 166 5.23 9.14 -2.16
CA TYR A 166 5.38 7.72 -2.42
C TYR A 166 6.67 7.15 -1.81
N LEU A 167 7.81 7.84 -1.99
CA LEU A 167 9.08 7.47 -1.34
C LEU A 167 8.96 7.51 0.19
N GLY A 168 8.31 8.53 0.74
CA GLY A 168 8.04 8.63 2.18
C GLY A 168 7.22 7.44 2.69
N LEU A 169 6.19 7.02 1.95
CA LEU A 169 5.39 5.83 2.28
C LEU A 169 6.18 4.54 2.16
N LEU A 170 7.07 4.41 1.17
CA LEU A 170 7.98 3.25 1.06
C LEU A 170 8.89 3.14 2.27
N ILE A 171 9.53 4.24 2.65
CA ILE A 171 10.42 4.29 3.81
C ILE A 171 9.61 4.05 5.09
N GLY A 172 8.45 4.67 5.24
CA GLY A 172 7.56 4.47 6.39
C GLY A 172 7.10 3.01 6.52
N GLY A 173 6.59 2.43 5.43
CA GLY A 173 6.17 1.03 5.37
C GLY A 173 7.32 0.07 5.69
N LEU A 174 8.52 0.34 5.17
CA LEU A 174 9.73 -0.41 5.50
C LEU A 174 10.06 -0.33 7.00
N LEU A 175 10.08 0.86 7.57
CA LEU A 175 10.39 1.09 8.98
C LEU A 175 9.37 0.42 9.91
N PHE A 176 8.09 0.56 9.62
CA PHE A 176 7.03 -0.08 10.42
C PHE A 176 7.05 -1.60 10.28
N THR A 177 7.29 -2.13 9.09
CA THR A 177 7.46 -3.58 8.88
C THR A 177 8.65 -4.09 9.65
N PHE A 178 9.80 -3.41 9.55
CA PHE A 178 11.00 -3.77 10.29
C PHE A 178 10.75 -3.75 11.79
N LEU A 179 10.13 -2.68 12.31
CA LEU A 179 9.80 -2.54 13.72
C LEU A 179 8.88 -3.67 14.20
N GLN A 180 7.85 -3.99 13.42
CA GLN A 180 6.91 -5.08 13.71
C GLN A 180 7.62 -6.44 13.78
N VAL A 181 8.37 -6.80 12.74
CA VAL A 181 9.09 -8.07 12.66
C VAL A 181 10.13 -8.17 13.79
N TYR A 182 10.89 -7.10 14.01
CA TYR A 182 11.91 -7.04 15.05
C TYR A 182 11.31 -7.22 16.45
N LEU A 183 10.23 -6.49 16.78
CA LEU A 183 9.58 -6.60 18.09
C LEU A 183 8.98 -7.99 18.32
N MET A 184 8.35 -8.60 17.31
CA MET A 184 7.83 -9.96 17.40
C MET A 184 8.95 -10.98 17.63
N ALA A 185 10.06 -10.87 16.89
CA ALA A 185 11.22 -11.72 17.06
C ALA A 185 11.86 -11.54 18.45
N TYR A 186 12.03 -10.30 18.89
CA TYR A 186 12.56 -9.98 20.21
C TYR A 186 11.69 -10.55 21.32
N THR A 187 10.36 -10.38 21.23
CA THR A 187 9.42 -10.98 22.18
C THR A 187 9.50 -12.52 22.16
N GLY A 188 9.59 -13.14 20.98
CA GLY A 188 9.75 -14.60 20.85
C GLY A 188 10.99 -15.13 21.58
N GLN A 189 12.14 -14.47 21.39
CA GLN A 189 13.39 -14.82 22.07
C GLN A 189 13.29 -14.66 23.58
N LYS A 190 12.70 -13.56 24.06
CA LYS A 190 12.53 -13.28 25.48
C LYS A 190 11.57 -14.27 26.16
N VAL A 191 10.47 -14.62 25.51
CA VAL A 191 9.55 -15.67 25.96
C VAL A 191 10.27 -17.02 26.04
N MET A 192 11.08 -17.35 25.03
CA MET A 192 11.90 -18.57 25.02
C MET A 192 12.90 -18.60 26.19
N GLU A 193 13.59 -17.49 26.46
CA GLU A 193 14.51 -17.34 27.59
C GLU A 193 13.80 -17.62 28.93
N ASP A 194 12.64 -16.99 29.15
CA ASP A 194 11.84 -17.16 30.35
C ASP A 194 11.38 -18.61 30.55
N ILE A 195 10.96 -19.28 29.47
CA ILE A 195 10.51 -20.67 29.52
C ILE A 195 11.70 -21.58 29.85
N ARG A 196 12.87 -21.37 29.22
CA ARG A 196 14.09 -22.15 29.52
C ARG A 196 14.49 -22.02 30.98
N LEU A 197 14.49 -20.81 31.54
CA LEU A 197 14.84 -20.59 32.95
C LEU A 197 13.84 -21.25 33.90
N LYS A 198 12.53 -21.18 33.61
CA LYS A 198 11.51 -21.86 34.43
C LYS A 198 11.63 -23.37 34.36
N LEU A 199 11.84 -23.93 33.17
CA LEU A 199 11.98 -25.37 32.97
C LEU A 199 13.27 -25.88 33.62
N TYR A 200 14.38 -25.16 33.48
CA TYR A 200 15.62 -25.47 34.17
C TYR A 200 15.43 -25.53 35.69
N ASN A 201 14.90 -24.45 36.28
CA ASN A 201 14.68 -24.36 37.73
C ASN A 201 13.71 -25.41 38.25
N HIS A 202 12.68 -25.76 37.46
CA HIS A 202 11.75 -26.82 37.83
C HIS A 202 12.42 -28.20 37.76
N THR A 203 13.20 -28.46 36.72
CA THR A 203 13.86 -29.75 36.48
C THR A 203 14.90 -30.06 37.57
N ILE A 204 15.74 -29.09 37.94
CA ILE A 204 16.79 -29.29 38.96
C ILE A 204 16.24 -29.48 40.38
N ARG A 205 14.99 -29.06 40.64
CA ARG A 205 14.33 -29.20 41.96
C ARG A 205 13.53 -30.50 42.09
N GLN A 206 13.45 -31.31 41.05
CA GLN A 206 12.74 -32.58 41.10
C GLN A 206 13.52 -33.65 41.86
N SER A 207 12.78 -34.60 42.47
CA SER A 207 13.39 -35.68 43.25
C SER A 207 14.28 -36.58 42.39
N LEU A 208 15.36 -37.11 42.97
CA LEU A 208 16.26 -38.09 42.32
C LEU A 208 15.50 -39.34 41.82
N ASN A 209 14.42 -39.72 42.50
CA ASN A 209 13.54 -40.83 42.09
C ASN A 209 12.74 -40.52 40.81
N PHE A 210 12.35 -39.26 40.59
CA PHE A 210 11.72 -38.81 39.34
C PHE A 210 12.74 -38.73 38.22
N LEU A 211 13.91 -38.11 38.48
CA LEU A 211 14.99 -37.96 37.52
C LEU A 211 15.58 -39.32 37.07
N GLY A 212 15.59 -40.33 37.95
CA GLY A 212 16.08 -41.68 37.63
C GLY A 212 15.12 -42.55 36.81
N LYS A 213 13.84 -42.18 36.68
CA LYS A 213 12.81 -42.97 35.96
C LYS A 213 12.59 -42.54 34.50
N THR A 214 13.22 -41.44 34.07
CA THR A 214 13.12 -40.91 32.72
C THR A 214 14.51 -40.66 32.13
N PRO A 215 14.82 -41.09 30.90
CA PRO A 215 16.11 -40.79 30.27
C PRO A 215 16.30 -39.27 30.19
N ILE A 216 17.36 -38.75 30.82
CA ILE A 216 17.66 -37.31 30.93
C ILE A 216 17.69 -36.63 29.53
N GLY A 217 18.18 -37.33 28.51
CA GLY A 217 18.19 -36.84 27.12
C GLY A 217 16.78 -36.61 26.53
N GLY A 218 15.79 -37.44 26.88
CA GLY A 218 14.43 -37.30 26.34
C GLY A 218 13.70 -36.07 26.88
N LEU A 219 13.94 -35.70 28.13
CA LEU A 219 13.37 -34.49 28.74
C LEU A 219 13.99 -33.22 28.14
N VAL A 220 15.31 -33.18 27.99
CA VAL A 220 16.02 -32.03 27.42
C VAL A 220 15.64 -31.83 25.95
N THR A 221 15.57 -32.90 25.15
CA THR A 221 15.16 -32.81 23.74
C THR A 221 13.72 -32.33 23.61
N LYS A 222 12.80 -32.85 24.42
CA LYS A 222 11.39 -32.42 24.39
C LYS A 222 11.22 -30.95 24.78
N ILE A 223 11.88 -30.53 25.86
CA ILE A 223 11.89 -29.14 26.29
C ILE A 223 12.47 -28.22 25.22
N THR A 224 13.59 -28.61 24.61
CA THR A 224 14.24 -27.78 23.57
C THR A 224 13.33 -27.64 22.35
N ASN A 225 12.74 -28.74 21.87
CA ASN A 225 11.83 -28.73 20.73
C ASN A 225 10.54 -27.94 21.01
N ASP A 226 9.94 -28.11 22.19
CA ASP A 226 8.71 -27.40 22.56
C ASP A 226 8.96 -25.88 22.66
N VAL A 227 10.12 -25.48 23.19
CA VAL A 227 10.51 -24.07 23.30
C VAL A 227 10.85 -23.47 21.93
N GLU A 228 11.46 -24.23 21.03
CA GLU A 228 11.76 -23.80 19.67
C GLU A 228 10.47 -23.58 18.85
N THR A 229 9.50 -24.48 19.00
CA THR A 229 8.16 -24.33 18.42
C THR A 229 7.48 -23.03 18.87
N ILE A 230 7.65 -22.64 20.15
CA ILE A 230 7.11 -21.36 20.65
C ILE A 230 7.78 -20.17 19.99
N ASN A 231 9.10 -20.20 19.79
CA ASN A 231 9.80 -19.11 19.09
C ASN A 231 9.37 -19.02 17.62
N GLU A 232 9.23 -20.15 16.92
CA GLU A 232 8.71 -20.21 15.55
C GLU A 232 7.30 -19.61 15.45
N PHE A 233 6.45 -19.87 16.44
CA PHE A 233 5.14 -19.26 16.52
C PHE A 233 5.22 -17.73 16.54
N PHE A 234 6.10 -17.12 17.32
CA PHE A 234 6.24 -15.65 17.38
C PHE A 234 6.91 -15.04 16.16
N THR A 235 7.99 -15.68 15.67
CA THR A 235 8.78 -15.14 14.56
C THR A 235 8.07 -15.28 13.24
N SER A 236 7.28 -16.34 13.05
CA SER A 236 6.73 -16.71 11.75
C SER A 236 5.20 -16.77 11.76
N VAL A 237 4.61 -17.68 12.56
CA VAL A 237 3.16 -17.97 12.46
C VAL A 237 2.31 -16.77 12.86
N ALA A 238 2.53 -16.22 14.05
CA ALA A 238 1.78 -15.08 14.57
C ALA A 238 1.96 -13.83 13.69
N THR A 239 3.20 -13.56 13.26
CA THR A 239 3.50 -12.44 12.36
C THR A 239 2.75 -12.58 11.03
N SER A 240 2.77 -13.77 10.42
CA SER A 240 2.09 -14.01 9.14
C SER A 240 0.57 -13.92 9.26
N VAL A 241 -0.02 -14.58 10.26
CA VAL A 241 -1.47 -14.55 10.50
C VAL A 241 -1.95 -13.12 10.78
N LEU A 242 -1.21 -12.36 11.60
CA LEU A 242 -1.57 -10.97 11.86
C LEU A 242 -1.46 -10.13 10.58
N LYS A 243 -0.43 -10.34 9.75
CA LYS A 243 -0.25 -9.63 8.49
C LYS A 243 -1.38 -9.94 7.51
N ASP A 244 -1.74 -11.20 7.34
CA ASP A 244 -2.84 -11.63 6.47
C ASP A 244 -4.16 -11.03 6.94
N PHE A 245 -4.44 -11.07 8.25
CA PHE A 245 -5.63 -10.45 8.82
C PHE A 245 -5.66 -8.93 8.59
N SER A 246 -4.53 -8.25 8.82
CA SER A 246 -4.40 -6.81 8.58
C SER A 246 -4.64 -6.46 7.12
N LEU A 247 -4.06 -7.23 6.19
CA LEU A 247 -4.25 -7.05 4.74
C LEU A 247 -5.71 -7.22 4.34
N VAL A 248 -6.36 -8.32 4.76
CA VAL A 248 -7.77 -8.56 4.45
C VAL A 248 -8.65 -7.45 5.01
N ALA A 249 -8.45 -7.06 6.27
CA ALA A 249 -9.20 -5.97 6.88
C ALA A 249 -8.99 -4.64 6.14
N GLY A 250 -7.73 -4.32 5.79
CA GLY A 250 -7.39 -3.09 5.08
C GLY A 250 -7.97 -3.04 3.67
N VAL A 251 -7.94 -4.15 2.92
CA VAL A 251 -8.57 -4.24 1.59
C VAL A 251 -10.08 -4.05 1.69
N LEU A 252 -10.73 -4.71 2.65
CA LEU A 252 -12.18 -4.55 2.85
C LEU A 252 -12.54 -3.08 3.16
N ILE A 253 -11.80 -2.43 4.06
CA ILE A 253 -12.00 -1.01 4.37
C ILE A 253 -11.82 -0.14 3.13
N THR A 254 -10.80 -0.43 2.32
CA THR A 254 -10.51 0.32 1.09
C THR A 254 -11.64 0.16 0.06
N LEU A 255 -12.16 -1.05 -0.12
CA LEU A 255 -13.28 -1.31 -1.04
C LEU A 255 -14.55 -0.60 -0.60
N PHE A 256 -14.93 -0.70 0.68
CA PHE A 256 -16.10 0.02 1.20
C PHE A 256 -15.97 1.54 1.07
N TYR A 257 -14.77 2.09 1.27
CA TYR A 257 -14.52 3.53 1.08
C TYR A 257 -14.55 3.96 -0.39
N LEU A 258 -14.24 3.06 -1.32
CA LEU A 258 -14.26 3.37 -2.76
C LEU A 258 -15.67 3.24 -3.36
N ASP A 259 -16.48 2.31 -2.87
CA ASP A 259 -17.85 2.07 -3.32
C ASP A 259 -18.90 2.98 -2.64
N SER A 260 -18.54 3.69 -1.56
CA SER A 260 -19.41 4.68 -0.87
C SER A 260 -19.16 6.10 -1.36
#